data_AF-A0A2K6US27-F1
#
_entry.id   AF-A0A2K6US27-F1
#
_cell.length_a   1.000
_cell.length_b   1.000
_cell.length_c   1.000
_cell.angle_alpha   90.00
_cell.angle_beta   90.00
_cell.angle_gamma   90.00
#
_symmetry.space_group_name_H-M   'P 1'
#
loop_
_entity.id
_entity.type
_entity.pdbx_description
1 polymer ?
#
loop_
_entity_poly.entity_id
_entity_poly.type
_entity_poly.pdbx_seq_one_letter_code
_entity_poly.pdbx_strand_id
1 'polypeptide(L)'
;MPLGAGKAHRLSAEEREQLLPNLRAVGWNELEGRDAIFKQFHFKDFNRVWHQAEFLVSFQVHITLSTHECAGLSERDINLASFIEQVAVSMT
;
A
#
# COMPACT_ATOMS: atom_id res chain seq x y z
N MET A 1 -26.64 -8.91 5.73
CA MET A 1 -25.96 -10.14 5.29
C MET A 1 -24.48 -9.90 5.49
N PRO A 2 -23.76 -10.61 6.37
CA PRO A 2 -22.33 -10.38 6.49
C PRO A 2 -21.67 -11.05 5.28
N LEU A 3 -20.87 -10.29 4.54
CA LEU A 3 -19.92 -10.85 3.57
C LEU A 3 -18.90 -11.65 4.38
N GLY A 4 -19.19 -12.94 4.60
CA GLY A 4 -18.22 -13.88 5.11
C GLY A 4 -17.15 -14.06 4.05
N ALA A 5 -16.16 -13.17 4.01
CA ALA A 5 -14.96 -13.41 3.22
C ALA A 5 -14.37 -14.72 3.76
N GLY A 6 -14.26 -15.74 2.90
CA GLY A 6 -13.58 -16.98 3.25
C GLY A 6 -12.19 -16.68 3.84
N LYS A 7 -11.69 -17.57 4.70
CA LYS A 7 -10.37 -17.40 5.35
C LYS A 7 -9.34 -16.95 4.32
N ALA A 8 -8.60 -15.89 4.61
CA ALA A 8 -7.50 -15.50 3.73
C ALA A 8 -6.45 -16.61 3.69
N HIS A 9 -5.99 -16.92 2.48
CA HIS A 9 -4.89 -17.83 2.26
C HIS A 9 -3.63 -17.03 1.98
N ARG A 10 -2.48 -17.55 2.43
CA ARG A 10 -1.18 -16.98 2.12
C ARG A 10 -0.87 -17.21 0.65
N LEU A 11 -0.34 -16.19 -0.04
CA LEU A 11 0.01 -16.30 -1.46
C LEU A 11 1.04 -17.40 -1.68
N SER A 12 0.79 -18.27 -2.66
CA SER A 12 1.72 -19.28 -3.17
C SER A 12 2.92 -18.64 -3.87
N ALA A 13 3.94 -19.44 -4.19
CA ALA A 13 5.09 -18.96 -4.96
C ALA A 13 4.66 -18.47 -6.36
N GLU A 14 3.78 -19.21 -7.02
CA GLU A 14 3.28 -18.88 -8.36
C GLU A 14 2.44 -17.59 -8.33
N GLU A 15 1.56 -17.43 -7.34
CA GLU A 15 0.76 -16.21 -7.19
C GLU A 15 1.65 -14.98 -6.93
N ARG A 16 2.71 -15.14 -6.12
CA ARG A 16 3.68 -14.08 -5.86
C ARG A 16 4.44 -13.69 -7.13
N GLU A 17 4.87 -14.67 -7.91
CA GLU A 17 5.56 -14.44 -9.18
C GLU A 17 4.69 -13.70 -10.20
N GLN A 18 3.37 -13.90 -10.14
CA GLN A 18 2.43 -13.22 -11.04
C GLN A 18 2.03 -11.82 -10.55
N LEU A 19 1.79 -11.65 -9.25
CA LEU A 19 1.17 -10.44 -8.70
C LEU A 19 2.18 -9.39 -8.22
N LEU A 20 3.26 -9.83 -7.57
CA LEU A 20 4.23 -8.89 -6.98
C LEU A 20 5.02 -8.07 -8.01
N PRO A 21 5.37 -8.53 -9.22
CA PRO A 21 6.10 -7.71 -10.18
C PRO A 21 5.42 -6.37 -10.50
N ASN A 22 4.09 -6.35 -10.60
CA ASN A 22 3.32 -5.13 -10.87
C ASN A 22 3.43 -4.14 -9.72
N LEU A 23 3.35 -4.61 -8.48
CA LEU A 23 3.50 -3.77 -7.29
C LEU A 23 4.95 -3.27 -7.12
N ARG A 24 5.93 -4.12 -7.43
CA ARG A 24 7.36 -3.73 -7.44
C ARG A 24 7.66 -2.65 -8.48
N ALA A 25 7.07 -2.75 -9.67
CA ALA A 25 7.24 -1.75 -10.73
C ALA A 25 6.80 -0.34 -10.30
N VAL A 26 5.84 -0.24 -9.36
CA VAL A 26 5.38 1.04 -8.79
C VAL A 26 5.95 1.31 -7.40
N GLY A 27 6.97 0.57 -6.96
CA GLY A 27 7.76 0.88 -5.76
C GLY A 27 7.32 0.21 -4.45
N TRP A 28 6.40 -0.76 -4.48
CA TRP A 28 6.17 -1.65 -3.33
C TRP A 28 7.30 -2.67 -3.22
N ASN A 29 7.76 -2.94 -2.00
CA ASN A 29 8.84 -3.89 -1.74
C ASN A 29 8.44 -4.85 -0.63
N GLU A 30 8.97 -6.07 -0.67
CA GLU A 30 8.80 -7.03 0.43
C GLU A 30 9.70 -6.63 1.61
N LEU A 31 9.22 -6.83 2.84
CA LEU A 31 10.01 -6.60 4.05
C LEU A 31 10.90 -7.79 4.37
N GLU A 32 12.14 -7.52 4.77
CA GLU A 32 13.03 -8.55 5.30
C GLU A 32 12.52 -9.03 6.67
N GLY A 33 12.50 -10.36 6.89
CA GLY A 33 12.09 -10.96 8.16
C GLY A 33 10.58 -10.97 8.43
N ARG A 34 9.74 -10.45 7.53
CA ARG A 34 8.27 -10.50 7.64
C ARG A 34 7.62 -10.66 6.27
N ASP A 35 6.63 -11.55 6.19
CA ASP A 35 5.82 -11.71 4.97
C ASP A 35 4.80 -10.58 4.82
N ALA A 36 5.29 -9.45 4.31
CA ALA A 36 4.56 -8.19 4.16
C ALA A 36 5.17 -7.38 3.01
N ILE A 37 4.37 -6.49 2.43
CA ILE A 37 4.83 -5.49 1.46
C ILE A 37 4.79 -4.10 2.08
N PHE A 38 5.70 -3.23 1.67
CA PHE A 38 5.76 -1.85 2.13
C PHE A 38 6.00 -0.87 0.98
N LYS A 39 5.50 0.36 1.13
CA LYS A 39 5.81 1.49 0.26
C LYS A 39 5.78 2.78 1.04
N GLN A 40 6.63 3.72 0.64
CA GLN A 40 6.67 5.08 1.17
C GLN A 40 6.12 6.04 0.12
N PHE A 41 5.14 6.85 0.52
CA PHE A 41 4.56 7.91 -0.31
C PHE A 41 5.02 9.27 0.20
N HIS A 42 5.30 10.17 -0.74
CA HIS A 42 5.65 11.55 -0.47
C HIS A 42 4.59 12.44 -1.09
N PHE A 43 3.85 13.18 -0.26
CA PHE A 43 2.86 14.13 -0.73
C PHE A 43 3.32 15.54 -0.40
N LYS A 44 3.01 16.47 -1.31
CA LYS A 44 3.17 17.90 -1.08
C LYS A 44 1.78 18.48 -0.99
N ASP A 45 1.54 19.26 0.04
CA ASP A 45 0.28 19.97 0.21
C ASP A 45 0.57 21.46 0.39
N PHE A 46 -0.32 22.27 -0.16
CA PHE A 46 -0.26 23.71 -0.06
C PHE A 46 -1.15 24.14 1.10
N ASN A 47 -0.56 24.29 2.27
CA ASN A 47 -1.30 24.81 3.41
C ASN A 47 -1.29 26.34 3.37
N ARG A 48 -2.45 26.95 3.15
CA ARG A 48 -2.62 28.40 3.25
C ARG A 48 -2.73 28.79 4.72
N VAL A 49 -1.62 29.21 5.31
CA VAL A 49 -1.63 29.77 6.66
C VAL A 49 -2.18 31.21 6.60
N TRP A 50 -3.11 31.55 7.49
CA TRP A 50 -3.81 32.84 7.53
C TRP A 50 -2.80 33.99 7.66
N HIS A 51 -2.88 34.94 6.71
CA HIS A 51 -1.97 36.07 6.47
C HIS A 51 -0.64 35.77 5.73
N GLN A 52 -0.73 35.75 4.39
CA GLN A 52 0.32 36.14 3.42
C GLN A 52 1.61 35.31 3.27
N ALA A 53 1.74 34.14 3.90
CA ALA A 53 2.87 33.25 3.61
C ALA A 53 2.40 31.92 3.02
N GLU A 54 2.85 31.65 1.79
CA GLU A 54 2.69 30.37 1.12
C GLU A 54 3.82 29.44 1.58
N PHE A 55 3.52 28.44 2.41
CA PHE A 55 4.50 27.41 2.78
C PHE A 55 4.10 26.08 2.15
N LEU A 56 5.02 25.48 1.40
CA LEU A 56 4.89 24.10 0.94
C LEU A 56 5.17 23.16 2.12
N VAL A 57 4.17 22.39 2.54
CA VAL A 57 4.34 21.36 3.58
C VAL A 57 4.41 20.01 2.88
N SER A 58 5.53 19.31 3.04
CA SER A 58 5.68 17.93 2.58
C SER A 58 5.45 16.96 3.73
N PHE A 59 4.66 15.91 3.51
CA PHE A 59 4.49 14.82 4.47
C PHE A 59 4.75 13.46 3.82
N GLN A 60 5.25 12.54 4.65
CA GLN A 60 5.60 11.17 4.27
C GLN A 60 4.60 10.21 4.89
N VAL A 61 4.10 9.25 4.11
CA VAL A 61 3.22 8.18 4.58
C VAL A 61 3.90 6.85 4.30
N HIS A 62 4.14 6.07 5.35
CA HIS A 62 4.69 4.72 5.24
C HIS A 62 3.57 3.71 5.41
N ILE A 63 3.38 2.83 4.43
CA ILE A 63 2.35 1.80 4.46
C ILE A 63 3.02 0.43 4.48
N THR A 64 2.52 -0.47 5.34
CA THR A 64 2.91 -1.88 5.39
C THR A 64 1.65 -2.73 5.39
N LEU A 65 1.56 -3.69 4.47
CA LEU A 65 0.40 -4.57 4.30
C LEU A 65 0.80 -6.02 4.53
N SER A 66 -0.03 -6.73 5.30
CA SER A 66 0.10 -8.15 5.65
C SER A 66 -1.21 -8.60 6.28
N THR A 67 -1.65 -9.79 5.90
CA THR A 67 -2.88 -10.39 6.41
C THR A 67 -2.59 -11.22 7.66
N HIS A 68 -3.16 -10.81 8.79
CA HIS A 68 -2.97 -11.47 10.09
C HIS A 68 -3.46 -12.93 10.10
N GLU A 69 -4.60 -13.23 9.47
CA GLU A 69 -5.22 -14.57 9.49
C GLU A 69 -4.32 -15.68 8.95
N CYS A 70 -3.49 -15.37 7.95
CA CYS A 70 -2.54 -16.31 7.36
C CYS A 70 -1.08 -15.99 7.74
N ALA A 71 -0.88 -15.08 8.69
CA ALA A 71 0.43 -14.58 9.13
C ALA A 71 1.35 -14.21 7.96
N GLY A 72 0.80 -13.58 6.93
CA GLY A 72 1.53 -13.32 5.69
C GLY A 72 0.76 -12.55 4.65
N LEU A 73 1.32 -12.46 3.45
CA LEU A 73 0.67 -11.80 2.32
C LEU A 73 -0.48 -12.64 1.79
N SER A 74 -1.62 -12.00 1.57
CA SER A 74 -2.76 -12.57 0.88
C SER A 74 -3.20 -11.70 -0.29
N GLU A 75 -4.14 -12.20 -1.08
CA GLU A 75 -4.79 -11.44 -2.15
C GLU A 75 -5.40 -10.11 -1.65
N ARG A 76 -5.84 -10.05 -0.38
CA ARG A 76 -6.39 -8.82 0.21
C ARG A 76 -5.35 -7.71 0.25
N ASP A 77 -4.09 -8.04 0.54
CA ASP A 77 -2.99 -7.09 0.57
C ASP A 77 -2.68 -6.56 -0.84
N ILE A 78 -2.73 -7.44 -1.85
CA ILE A 78 -2.53 -7.08 -3.27
C ILE A 78 -3.64 -6.15 -3.76
N ASN A 79 -4.89 -6.47 -3.45
CA ASN A 79 -6.05 -5.67 -3.83
C ASN A 79 -6.02 -4.29 -3.16
N LEU A 80 -5.67 -4.24 -1.87
CA LEU A 80 -5.55 -2.97 -1.16
C LEU A 80 -4.38 -2.13 -1.66
N ALA A 81 -3.21 -2.73 -1.93
CA ALA A 81 -2.07 -2.03 -2.53
C ALA A 81 -2.45 -1.42 -3.89
N SER A 82 -3.12 -2.20 -4.73
CA SER A 82 -3.57 -1.74 -6.06
C SER A 82 -4.58 -0.59 -5.96
N PHE A 83 -5.49 -0.63 -4.98
CA PHE A 83 -6.42 0.46 -4.72
C PHE A 83 -5.69 1.73 -4.22
N ILE A 84 -4.73 1.57 -3.31
CA ILE A 84 -3.90 2.69 -2.83
C ILE A 84 -3.19 3.37 -4.00
N GLU A 85 -2.64 2.61 -4.95
CA GLU A 85 -2.01 3.21 -6.14
C GLU A 85 -2.99 4.02 -6.99
N GLN A 86 -4.21 3.52 -7.21
CA GLN A 86 -5.23 4.27 -7.96
C GLN A 86 -5.56 5.61 -7.29
N VAL A 87 -5.67 5.62 -5.96
CA VAL A 87 -5.92 6.85 -5.19
C VAL A 87 -4.68 7.75 -5.19
N ALA A 88 -3.48 7.20 -5.00
CA ALA A 88 -2.24 7.97 -4.94
C ALA A 88 -1.95 8.71 -6.25
N VAL A 89 -2.25 8.10 -7.41
CA VAL A 89 -2.16 8.77 -8.72
C VAL A 89 -3.09 9.98 -8.80
N SER A 90 -4.27 9.94 -8.18
CA SER A 90 -5.20 11.07 -8.17
C SER A 90 -4.81 12.22 -7.22
N MET A 91 -3.80 12.01 -6.37
CA MET A 91 -3.31 12.95 -5.36
C MET A 91 -1.97 13.60 -5.73
N THR A 92 -1.48 13.37 -6.96
CA THR A 92 -0.26 13.97 -7.52
C THR A 92 -0.60 15.15 -8.39
#